data_AF-A0A1Q6XC95-F1
#
_entry.id   AF-A0A1Q6XC95-F1
#
_cell.length_a   1.000
_cell.length_b   1.000
_cell.length_c   1.000
_cell.angle_alpha   90.00
_cell.angle_beta   90.00
_cell.angle_gamma   90.00
#
_symmetry.space_group_name_H-M   'P 1'
#
loop_
_entity.id
_entity.type
_entity.pdbx_description
1 polymer ?
#
loop_
_entity_poly.entity_id
_entity_poly.type
_entity_poly.pdbx_seq_one_letter_code
_entity_poly.pdbx_strand_id
1 'polypeptide(L)'
;MSTTEERWSLPAERRVALAAGLVALAAFGAAWALLHHGFYRRGQIVDTPVYQRYGEAMVDGQVPYLDFRVEYPPAALPVFLLPAIGDRHDAAIYRRNFERLMMICGLLAIAGAAIALAALRAGPERFIAALAFAALAPLALGTVILTRFDLWPTALLVLGLAAVLAERKRTGLGVLGLAAAAKIFPVVVVPPVLVYVWRRYGRREALVCAAIFAGVVAIIFLPFVRLSPGGVWDSLHRQADRPLQIESLGSSFLLVAHQLGFWTVQLNLSHGSQNQGGSLADTLAAIQSVVQALVVIALWVAFARGPATPERLVRYSAA
;
A
#
# COMPACT_ATOMS: atom_id res chain seq x y z
N MET A 1 -9.69 45.99 -36.31
CA MET A 1 -8.88 44.86 -35.79
C MET A 1 -9.17 44.73 -34.31
N SER A 2 -10.07 43.81 -33.94
CA SER A 2 -10.41 43.50 -32.54
C SER A 2 -9.89 42.09 -32.28
N THR A 3 -8.77 42.00 -31.57
CA THR A 3 -8.19 40.75 -31.09
C THR A 3 -9.00 40.32 -29.87
N THR A 4 -9.96 39.43 -30.07
CA THR A 4 -10.67 38.78 -28.97
C THR A 4 -9.68 37.84 -28.28
N GLU A 5 -9.26 38.20 -27.07
CA GLU A 5 -8.51 37.32 -26.19
C GLU A 5 -9.36 36.06 -25.89
N GLU A 6 -9.05 34.95 -26.55
CA GLU A 6 -9.51 33.62 -26.12
C GLU A 6 -8.92 33.36 -24.73
N ARG A 7 -9.70 33.66 -23.69
CA ARG A 7 -9.40 33.18 -22.34
C ARG A 7 -9.44 31.66 -22.36
N TRP A 8 -8.27 31.05 -22.20
CA TRP A 8 -8.01 29.63 -21.97
C TRP A 8 -8.65 29.13 -20.67
N SER A 9 -9.97 29.23 -20.56
CA SER A 9 -10.71 28.75 -19.39
C SER A 9 -10.94 27.25 -19.52
N LEU A 10 -10.52 26.50 -18.49
CA LEU A 10 -10.80 25.07 -18.42
C LEU A 10 -12.33 24.84 -18.41
N PRO A 11 -12.83 23.81 -19.11
CA PRO A 11 -14.24 23.39 -19.02
C PRO A 11 -14.69 23.30 -17.56
N ALA A 12 -15.94 23.68 -17.26
CA ALA A 12 -16.45 23.79 -15.88
C ALA A 12 -16.23 22.50 -15.07
N GLU A 13 -16.40 21.33 -15.70
CA GLU A 13 -16.14 20.02 -15.09
C GLU A 13 -14.68 19.81 -14.67
N ARG A 14 -13.71 20.29 -15.48
CA ARG A 14 -12.28 20.23 -15.12
C ARG A 14 -11.95 21.16 -13.96
N ARG A 15 -12.62 22.32 -13.86
CA ARG A 15 -12.44 23.23 -12.72
C ARG A 15 -12.96 22.62 -11.43
N VAL A 16 -14.12 21.96 -11.47
CA VAL A 16 -14.67 21.23 -10.32
C VAL A 16 -13.74 20.10 -9.89
N ALA A 17 -13.24 19.30 -10.82
CA ALA A 17 -12.30 18.21 -10.52
C ALA A 17 -10.98 18.72 -9.90
N LEU A 18 -10.42 19.81 -10.44
CA LEU A 18 -9.22 20.44 -9.89
C LEU A 18 -9.47 20.96 -8.46
N ALA A 19 -10.57 21.69 -8.25
CA ALA A 19 -10.94 22.21 -6.95
C ALA A 19 -11.16 21.09 -5.93
N ALA A 20 -11.88 20.04 -6.31
CA ALA A 20 -12.09 18.86 -5.46
C ALA A 20 -10.76 18.16 -5.10
N GLY A 21 -9.84 18.06 -6.06
CA GLY A 21 -8.49 17.54 -5.82
C GLY A 21 -7.72 18.36 -4.79
N LEU A 22 -7.67 19.69 -4.95
CA LEU A 22 -6.98 20.59 -4.02
C LEU A 22 -7.61 20.55 -2.62
N VAL A 23 -8.95 20.55 -2.54
CA VAL A 23 -9.68 20.41 -1.28
C VAL A 23 -9.36 19.09 -0.59
N ALA A 24 -9.29 17.98 -1.33
CA ALA A 24 -8.95 16.68 -0.77
C ALA A 24 -7.51 16.64 -0.22
N LEU A 25 -6.55 17.24 -0.92
CA LEU A 25 -5.16 17.35 -0.44
C LEU A 25 -5.09 18.19 0.85
N ALA A 26 -5.81 19.32 0.91
CA ALA A 26 -5.90 20.15 2.10
C ALA A 26 -6.59 19.42 3.27
N ALA A 27 -7.69 18.71 2.99
CA ALA A 27 -8.42 17.93 3.98
C ALA A 27 -7.56 16.78 4.54
N PHE A 28 -6.74 16.13 3.70
CA PHE A 28 -5.79 15.11 4.15
C PHE A 28 -4.73 15.72 5.08
N GLY A 29 -4.19 16.89 4.76
CA GLY A 29 -3.26 17.61 5.64
C GLY A 29 -3.89 18.00 6.98
N ALA A 30 -5.14 18.46 6.97
CA ALA A 30 -5.88 18.75 8.19
C ALA A 30 -6.13 17.48 9.02
N ALA A 31 -6.57 16.39 8.38
CA ALA A 31 -6.75 15.10 9.04
C ALA A 31 -5.44 14.59 9.66
N TRP A 32 -4.33 14.67 8.92
CA TRP A 32 -3.00 14.31 9.39
C TRP A 32 -2.57 15.13 10.61
N ALA A 33 -2.77 16.45 10.58
CA ALA A 33 -2.48 17.32 11.71
C ALA A 33 -3.30 16.94 12.96
N LEU A 34 -4.60 16.67 12.80
CA LEU A 34 -5.49 16.28 13.90
C LEU A 34 -5.04 15.01 14.63
N LEU A 35 -4.38 14.07 13.95
CA LEU A 35 -3.85 12.86 14.57
C LEU A 35 -2.79 13.13 15.66
N HIS A 36 -2.21 14.33 15.69
CA HIS A 36 -1.22 14.76 16.68
C HIS A 36 -1.87 15.35 17.95
N HIS A 37 -3.20 15.38 18.03
CA HIS A 37 -3.93 16.05 19.11
C HIS A 37 -4.95 15.14 19.81
N GLY A 38 -5.32 15.54 21.04
CA GLY A 38 -6.46 14.97 21.76
C GLY A 38 -6.41 13.44 21.95
N PHE A 39 -7.52 12.79 21.61
CA PHE A 39 -7.75 11.35 21.75
C PHE A 39 -6.71 10.49 21.02
N TYR A 40 -6.25 10.94 19.84
CA TYR A 40 -5.37 10.15 18.96
C TYR A 40 -3.96 9.90 19.53
N ARG A 41 -3.50 10.70 20.50
CA ARG A 41 -2.17 10.54 21.12
C ARG A 41 -2.05 9.37 22.10
N ARG A 42 -3.15 8.71 22.46
CA ARG A 42 -3.15 7.69 23.54
C ARG A 42 -2.79 6.31 22.96
N GLY A 43 -1.86 5.59 23.62
CA GLY A 43 -1.62 4.16 23.40
C GLY A 43 -1.19 3.77 21.98
N GLN A 44 -0.14 4.42 21.45
CA GLN A 44 0.31 4.18 20.07
C GLN A 44 1.06 2.84 19.91
N ILE A 45 0.74 2.10 18.87
CA ILE A 45 1.56 0.98 18.36
C ILE A 45 2.49 1.57 17.30
N VAL A 46 3.81 1.41 17.49
CA VAL A 46 4.82 2.15 16.74
C VAL A 46 5.88 1.21 16.17
N ASP A 47 5.99 1.18 14.84
CA ASP A 47 7.00 0.37 14.14
C ASP A 47 8.25 1.18 13.78
N THR A 48 8.20 2.51 13.92
CA THR A 48 9.29 3.41 13.52
C THR A 48 10.66 3.08 14.15
N PRO A 49 10.78 2.56 15.39
CA PRO A 49 12.09 2.14 15.91
C PRO A 49 12.69 0.96 15.12
N VAL A 50 11.87 0.06 14.58
CA VAL A 50 12.35 -1.04 13.72
C VAL A 50 12.89 -0.47 12.42
N TYR A 51 12.15 0.44 11.79
CA TYR A 51 12.56 1.09 10.56
C TYR A 51 13.83 1.92 10.73
N GLN A 52 13.94 2.64 11.85
CA GLN A 52 15.13 3.43 12.20
C GLN A 52 16.37 2.54 12.28
N ARG A 53 16.29 1.39 12.97
CA ARG A 53 17.42 0.45 13.04
C ARG A 53 17.87 -0.04 11.67
N TYR A 54 16.94 -0.31 10.74
CA TYR A 54 17.31 -0.66 9.36
C TYR A 54 17.98 0.50 8.63
N GLY A 55 17.43 1.71 8.78
CA GLY A 55 17.99 2.93 8.19
C GLY A 55 19.42 3.20 8.67
N GLU A 56 19.63 3.18 9.98
CA GLU A 56 20.93 3.40 10.62
C GLU A 56 21.96 2.35 10.20
N ALA A 57 21.60 1.06 10.19
CA ALA A 57 22.48 0.00 9.71
C ALA A 57 22.93 0.24 8.26
N MET A 58 22.02 0.65 7.37
CA MET A 58 22.36 1.00 5.97
C MET A 58 23.23 2.26 5.87
N VAL A 59 22.98 3.28 6.69
CA VAL A 59 23.82 4.48 6.76
C VAL A 59 25.24 4.14 7.22
N ASP A 60 25.39 3.16 8.12
CA ASP A 60 26.67 2.65 8.60
C ASP A 60 27.37 1.70 7.59
N GLY A 61 26.81 1.55 6.39
CA GLY A 61 27.39 0.76 5.30
C GLY A 61 27.08 -0.74 5.37
N GLN A 62 26.21 -1.18 6.28
CA GLN A 62 25.79 -2.57 6.35
C GLN A 62 24.81 -2.89 5.22
N VAL A 63 24.95 -4.08 4.64
CA VAL A 63 24.14 -4.57 3.52
C VAL A 63 22.90 -5.31 4.04
N PRO A 64 21.67 -4.86 3.69
CA PRO A 64 20.44 -5.55 4.05
C PRO A 64 20.45 -7.02 3.62
N TYR A 65 19.82 -7.89 4.43
CA TYR A 65 19.74 -9.35 4.26
C TYR A 65 21.07 -10.11 4.40
N LEU A 66 22.22 -9.45 4.27
CA LEU A 66 23.54 -10.05 4.45
C LEU A 66 24.06 -9.78 5.87
N ASP A 67 24.25 -8.50 6.20
CA ASP A 67 24.85 -8.09 7.47
C ASP A 67 23.80 -7.98 8.59
N PHE A 68 22.55 -7.70 8.24
CA PHE A 68 21.43 -7.66 9.16
C PHE A 68 20.13 -8.15 8.52
N ARG A 69 19.24 -8.69 9.35
CA ARG A 69 17.97 -9.27 8.91
C ARG A 69 16.95 -8.17 8.65
N VAL A 70 16.31 -8.22 7.48
CA VAL A 70 15.19 -7.35 7.11
C VAL A 70 13.96 -8.22 6.82
N GLU A 71 12.79 -7.79 7.28
CA GLU A 71 11.52 -8.53 7.11
C GLU A 71 10.72 -8.12 5.88
N TYR A 72 11.10 -7.01 5.26
CA TYR A 72 10.36 -6.38 4.17
C TYR A 72 11.06 -6.61 2.83
N PRO A 73 10.33 -6.57 1.70
CA PRO A 73 10.90 -6.59 0.36
C PRO A 73 11.87 -5.41 0.08
N PRO A 74 12.82 -5.54 -0.87
CA PRO A 74 13.88 -4.55 -1.01
C PRO A 74 13.44 -3.14 -1.44
N ALA A 75 12.30 -2.97 -2.11
CA ALA A 75 11.80 -1.63 -2.44
C ALA A 75 11.17 -0.90 -1.23
N ALA A 76 11.12 -1.53 -0.05
CA ALA A 76 10.83 -0.84 1.20
C ALA A 76 12.06 -0.10 1.77
N LEU A 77 13.27 -0.56 1.44
CA LEU A 77 14.52 -0.06 2.01
C LEU A 77 14.71 1.46 1.89
N PRO A 78 14.38 2.13 0.75
CA PRO A 78 14.51 3.58 0.67
C PRO A 78 13.67 4.32 1.72
N VAL A 79 12.52 3.77 2.11
CA VAL A 79 11.64 4.38 3.13
C VAL A 79 12.25 4.32 4.53
N PHE A 80 13.13 3.36 4.78
CA PHE A 80 13.86 3.22 6.05
C PHE A 80 15.17 4.01 6.03
N LEU A 81 15.86 4.04 4.89
CA LEU A 81 17.12 4.74 4.71
C LEU A 81 16.94 6.27 4.74
N LEU A 82 16.04 6.81 3.91
CA LEU A 82 15.95 8.27 3.70
C LEU A 82 15.72 9.06 5.00
N PRO A 83 14.84 8.63 5.93
CA PRO A 83 14.63 9.37 7.18
C PRO A 83 15.81 9.31 8.16
N ALA A 84 16.73 8.35 7.99
CA ALA A 84 17.94 8.19 8.83
C ALA A 84 19.14 9.03 8.35
N ILE A 85 19.07 9.65 7.16
CA ILE A 85 20.14 10.51 6.65
C ILE A 85 20.13 11.86 7.38
N GLY A 86 21.29 12.32 7.84
CA GLY A 86 21.51 13.68 8.34
C GLY A 86 21.70 13.77 9.86
N ASP A 87 20.90 13.06 10.65
CA ASP A 87 20.92 13.16 12.13
C ASP A 87 20.77 11.78 12.77
N ARG A 88 21.89 11.07 12.90
CA ARG A 88 21.95 9.67 13.36
C ARG A 88 21.52 9.54 14.83
N HIS A 89 20.90 8.42 15.19
CA HIS A 89 20.53 8.04 16.57
C HIS A 89 19.46 8.91 17.26
N ASP A 90 18.99 10.00 16.63
CA ASP A 90 17.86 10.78 17.15
C ASP A 90 16.53 10.21 16.65
N ALA A 91 15.88 9.43 17.51
CA ALA A 91 14.58 8.82 17.23
C ALA A 91 13.46 9.84 16.95
N ALA A 92 13.53 11.04 17.53
CA ALA A 92 12.53 12.08 17.30
C ALA A 92 12.69 12.72 15.92
N ILE A 93 13.93 12.93 15.46
CA ILE A 93 14.22 13.42 14.11
C ILE A 93 13.85 12.37 13.06
N TYR A 94 14.27 11.11 13.27
CA TYR A 94 13.90 10.01 12.37
C TYR A 94 12.38 9.91 12.20
N ARG A 95 11.62 9.88 13.31
CA ARG A 95 10.15 9.82 13.28
C ARG A 95 9.55 10.97 12.48
N ARG A 96 10.03 12.20 12.69
CA ARG A 96 9.53 13.38 11.99
C ARG A 96 9.80 13.32 10.48
N ASN A 97 10.97 12.85 10.09
CA ASN A 97 11.33 12.69 8.68
C ASN A 97 10.52 11.56 8.02
N PHE A 98 10.32 10.46 8.74
CA PHE A 98 9.48 9.35 8.30
C PHE A 98 8.03 9.78 8.12
N GLU A 99 7.46 10.51 9.08
CA GLU A 99 6.09 11.05 8.99
C GLU A 99 5.94 11.99 7.80
N ARG A 100 6.92 12.87 7.53
CA ARG A 100 6.92 13.73 6.33
C ARG A 100 6.93 12.91 5.04
N LEU A 101 7.74 11.86 4.97
CA LEU A 101 7.77 10.95 3.83
C LEU A 101 6.42 10.25 3.64
N MET A 102 5.79 9.80 4.73
CA MET A 102 4.45 9.18 4.68
C MET A 102 3.36 10.16 4.28
N MET A 103 3.42 11.41 4.75
CA MET A 103 2.53 12.49 4.31
C MET A 103 2.63 12.69 2.80
N ILE A 104 3.85 12.75 2.24
CA ILE A 104 4.06 12.86 0.77
C ILE A 104 3.45 11.65 0.05
N CYS A 105 3.66 10.43 0.55
CA CYS A 105 3.06 9.24 -0.04
C CYS A 105 1.53 9.28 -0.01
N GLY A 106 0.92 9.75 1.07
CA GLY A 106 -0.53 9.95 1.14
C GLY A 106 -1.06 10.96 0.14
N LEU A 107 -0.38 12.10 -0.04
CA LEU A 107 -0.71 13.08 -1.06
C LEU A 107 -0.60 12.49 -2.49
N LEU A 108 0.44 11.69 -2.75
CA LEU A 108 0.61 10.98 -4.02
C LEU A 108 -0.49 9.95 -4.27
N ALA A 109 -0.94 9.23 -3.23
CA ALA A 109 -2.06 8.31 -3.33
C ALA A 109 -3.37 9.03 -3.70
N ILE A 110 -3.66 10.18 -3.08
CA ILE A 110 -4.82 11.02 -3.41
C ILE A 110 -4.73 11.55 -4.84
N ALA A 111 -3.56 12.02 -5.27
CA ALA A 111 -3.33 12.45 -6.65
C ALA A 111 -3.54 11.30 -7.65
N GLY A 112 -3.03 10.10 -7.34
CA GLY A 112 -3.28 8.90 -8.13
C GLY A 112 -4.77 8.56 -8.22
N ALA A 113 -5.51 8.65 -7.11
CA ALA A 113 -6.95 8.42 -7.09
C ALA A 113 -7.70 9.43 -7.96
N ALA A 114 -7.31 10.72 -7.90
CA ALA A 114 -7.88 11.77 -8.75
C ALA A 114 -7.63 11.49 -10.26
N ILE A 115 -6.42 11.05 -10.62
CA ILE A 115 -6.08 10.65 -12.00
C ILE A 115 -6.92 9.45 -12.44
N ALA A 116 -7.06 8.44 -11.58
CA ALA A 116 -7.88 7.25 -11.85
C ALA A 116 -9.36 7.62 -12.07
N LEU A 117 -9.93 8.46 -11.21
CA LEU A 117 -11.31 8.94 -11.33
C LEU A 117 -11.53 9.77 -12.59
N ALA A 118 -10.56 10.61 -12.95
CA ALA A 118 -10.61 11.37 -14.20
C ALA A 118 -10.54 10.46 -15.44
N ALA A 119 -9.69 9.43 -15.41
CA ALA A 119 -9.60 8.43 -16.49
C ALA A 119 -10.89 7.62 -16.64
N LEU A 120 -11.58 7.34 -15.53
CA LEU A 120 -12.92 6.74 -15.50
C LEU A 120 -14.04 7.71 -15.91
N ARG A 121 -13.75 8.99 -16.14
CA ARG A 121 -14.75 10.04 -16.39
C ARG A 121 -15.84 10.06 -15.31
N ALA A 122 -15.43 9.90 -14.05
CA ALA A 122 -16.35 9.90 -12.92
C ALA A 122 -17.10 11.23 -12.84
N GLY A 123 -18.42 11.17 -12.64
CA GLY A 123 -19.23 12.35 -12.37
C GLY A 123 -18.79 13.07 -11.08
N PRO A 124 -19.15 14.36 -10.92
CA PRO A 124 -18.62 15.22 -9.85
C PRO A 124 -18.88 14.66 -8.45
N GLU A 125 -20.07 14.11 -8.20
CA GLU A 125 -20.43 13.54 -6.89
C GLU A 125 -19.52 12.36 -6.51
N ARG A 126 -19.34 11.40 -7.43
CA ARG A 126 -18.46 10.26 -7.22
C ARG A 126 -17.00 10.69 -7.04
N PHE A 127 -16.57 11.69 -7.82
CA PHE A 127 -15.22 12.24 -7.74
C PHE A 127 -14.96 12.84 -6.35
N ILE A 128 -15.85 13.71 -5.88
CA ILE A 128 -15.75 14.36 -4.57
C ILE A 128 -15.83 13.31 -3.45
N ALA A 129 -16.81 12.40 -3.48
CA ALA A 129 -17.00 11.40 -2.43
C ALA A 129 -15.80 10.47 -2.29
N ALA A 130 -15.24 9.98 -3.40
CA ALA A 130 -14.07 9.10 -3.37
C ALA A 130 -12.81 9.80 -2.84
N LEU A 131 -12.58 11.06 -3.24
CA LEU A 131 -11.44 11.83 -2.73
C LEU A 131 -11.62 12.26 -1.27
N ALA A 132 -12.84 12.62 -0.86
CA ALA A 132 -13.15 12.92 0.53
C ALA A 132 -12.94 11.70 1.43
N PHE A 133 -13.39 10.51 0.98
CA PHE A 133 -13.13 9.26 1.68
C PHE A 133 -11.63 9.01 1.86
N ALA A 134 -10.85 9.11 0.78
CA ALA A 134 -9.39 8.92 0.84
C ALA A 134 -8.70 9.96 1.75
N ALA A 135 -9.13 11.22 1.69
CA ALA A 135 -8.56 12.31 2.48
C ALA A 135 -8.87 12.21 3.98
N LEU A 136 -10.05 11.68 4.33
CA LEU A 136 -10.52 11.57 5.73
C LEU A 136 -10.24 10.21 6.36
N ALA A 137 -9.90 9.18 5.58
CA ALA A 137 -9.50 7.86 6.06
C ALA A 137 -8.44 7.86 7.19
N PRO A 138 -7.45 8.79 7.23
CA PRO A 138 -6.51 8.86 8.36
C PRO A 138 -7.20 9.00 9.72
N LEU A 139 -8.32 9.71 9.80
CA LEU A 139 -9.07 9.89 11.06
C LEU A 139 -9.66 8.56 11.56
N ALA A 140 -10.10 7.70 10.65
CA ALA A 140 -10.61 6.37 11.00
C ALA A 140 -9.49 5.40 11.37
N LEU A 141 -8.34 5.50 10.69
CA LEU A 141 -7.16 4.66 10.95
C LEU A 141 -6.38 5.08 12.21
N GLY A 142 -6.53 6.33 12.63
CA GLY A 142 -5.81 6.88 13.79
C GLY A 142 -4.30 6.96 13.56
N THR A 143 -3.53 6.90 14.64
CA THR A 143 -2.07 7.14 14.61
C THR A 143 -1.26 6.03 13.99
N VAL A 144 -1.85 4.86 13.72
CA VAL A 144 -1.18 3.76 13.00
C VAL A 144 -0.69 4.21 11.62
N ILE A 145 -1.42 5.12 10.96
CA ILE A 145 -1.03 5.65 9.65
C ILE A 145 0.25 6.53 9.72
N LEU A 146 0.59 7.08 10.89
CA LEU A 146 1.80 7.87 11.10
C LEU A 146 3.03 6.98 11.29
N THR A 147 2.83 5.76 11.79
CA THR A 147 3.91 4.90 12.29
C THR A 147 4.21 3.73 11.35
N ARG A 148 3.33 3.45 10.38
CA ARG A 148 3.52 2.40 9.37
C ARG A 148 3.87 2.97 8.01
N PHE A 149 4.66 2.23 7.25
CA PHE A 149 5.09 2.67 5.92
C PHE A 149 4.05 2.42 4.81
N ASP A 150 2.84 1.96 5.15
CA ASP A 150 1.82 1.48 4.20
C ASP A 150 1.40 2.49 3.12
N LEU A 151 1.55 3.79 3.39
CA LEU A 151 1.28 4.81 2.39
C LEU A 151 2.23 4.74 1.20
N TRP A 152 3.46 4.24 1.36
CA TRP A 152 4.40 4.04 0.25
C TRP A 152 3.91 3.03 -0.80
N PRO A 153 3.69 1.74 -0.47
CA PRO A 153 3.16 0.78 -1.44
C PRO A 153 1.74 1.14 -1.89
N THR A 154 0.94 1.81 -1.06
CA THR A 154 -0.40 2.29 -1.45
C THR A 154 -0.33 3.36 -2.53
N ALA A 155 0.55 4.35 -2.39
CA ALA A 155 0.74 5.37 -3.41
C ALA A 155 1.15 4.76 -4.75
N LEU A 156 2.12 3.83 -4.71
CA LEU A 156 2.57 3.11 -5.90
C LEU A 156 1.44 2.28 -6.53
N LEU A 157 0.67 1.54 -5.73
CA LEU A 157 -0.49 0.77 -6.21
C LEU A 157 -1.48 1.67 -6.96
N VAL A 158 -1.91 2.77 -6.32
CA VAL A 158 -2.93 3.66 -6.86
C VAL A 158 -2.42 4.38 -8.10
N LEU A 159 -1.16 4.84 -8.10
CA LEU A 159 -0.53 5.44 -9.28
C LEU A 159 -0.36 4.44 -10.43
N GLY A 160 0.01 3.19 -10.13
CA GLY A 160 0.12 2.11 -11.10
C GLY A 160 -1.23 1.81 -11.77
N LEU A 161 -2.30 1.69 -10.97
CA LEU A 161 -3.67 1.54 -11.46
C LEU A 161 -4.13 2.76 -12.26
N ALA A 162 -3.88 3.97 -11.77
CA ALA A 162 -4.20 5.20 -12.47
C ALA A 162 -3.53 5.27 -13.84
N ALA A 163 -2.26 4.86 -13.93
CA ALA A 163 -1.54 4.77 -15.20
C ALA A 163 -2.15 3.73 -16.15
N VAL A 164 -2.59 2.57 -15.65
CA VAL A 164 -3.33 1.58 -16.47
C VAL A 164 -4.63 2.18 -17.03
N LEU A 165 -5.41 2.85 -16.18
CA LEU A 165 -6.68 3.48 -16.56
C LEU A 165 -6.48 4.64 -17.53
N ALA A 166 -5.38 5.37 -17.41
CA ALA A 166 -4.95 6.42 -18.32
C ALA A 166 -4.24 5.88 -19.58
N GLU A 167 -4.47 4.61 -19.96
CA GLU A 167 -3.95 3.95 -21.16
C GLU A 167 -2.40 3.78 -21.18
N ARG A 168 -1.70 4.09 -20.08
CA ARG A 168 -0.24 3.91 -19.88
C ARG A 168 0.09 2.58 -19.20
N LYS A 169 -0.54 1.52 -19.67
CA LYS A 169 -0.51 0.18 -19.07
C LYS A 169 0.89 -0.42 -18.82
N ARG A 170 1.91 -0.09 -19.63
CA ARG A 170 3.28 -0.63 -19.46
C ARG A 170 3.95 0.00 -18.25
N THR A 171 3.86 1.33 -18.17
CA THR A 171 4.26 2.11 -16.99
C THR A 171 3.47 1.65 -15.77
N GLY A 172 2.15 1.46 -15.91
CA GLY A 172 1.29 0.96 -14.85
C GLY A 172 1.77 -0.36 -14.24
N LEU A 173 2.05 -1.38 -15.05
CA LEU A 173 2.60 -2.65 -14.54
C LEU A 173 4.02 -2.52 -14.00
N GLY A 174 4.85 -1.63 -14.53
CA GLY A 174 6.16 -1.34 -13.95
C GLY A 174 6.05 -0.76 -12.55
N VAL A 175 5.15 0.21 -12.35
CA VAL A 175 4.88 0.80 -11.03
C VAL A 175 4.23 -0.20 -10.08
N LEU A 176 3.31 -1.06 -10.56
CA LEU A 176 2.77 -2.17 -9.76
C LEU A 176 3.85 -3.18 -9.37
N GLY A 177 4.86 -3.41 -10.22
CA GLY A 177 6.05 -4.20 -9.89
C GLY A 177 6.83 -3.58 -8.74
N LEU A 178 7.07 -2.27 -8.81
CA LEU A 178 7.70 -1.52 -7.71
C LEU A 178 6.86 -1.60 -6.41
N ALA A 179 5.53 -1.50 -6.51
CA ALA A 179 4.63 -1.62 -5.37
C ALA A 179 4.73 -3.01 -4.72
N ALA A 180 4.67 -4.08 -5.53
CA ALA A 180 4.82 -5.46 -5.08
C ALA A 180 6.19 -5.74 -4.46
N ALA A 181 7.24 -5.12 -5.01
CA ALA A 181 8.59 -5.20 -4.48
C ALA A 181 8.82 -4.33 -3.23
N ALA A 182 7.84 -3.49 -2.83
CA ALA A 182 7.85 -2.73 -1.58
C ALA A 182 7.02 -3.43 -0.49
N LYS A 183 5.91 -4.07 -0.86
CA LYS A 183 5.08 -4.90 0.01
C LYS A 183 4.29 -5.88 -0.86
N ILE A 184 3.94 -7.06 -0.35
CA ILE A 184 3.38 -8.13 -1.21
C ILE A 184 1.94 -7.90 -1.68
N PHE A 185 1.10 -7.20 -0.90
CA PHE A 185 -0.34 -7.10 -1.20
C PHE A 185 -0.70 -6.51 -2.59
N PRO A 186 0.05 -5.57 -3.21
CA PRO A 186 -0.24 -5.07 -4.55
C PRO A 186 -0.20 -6.14 -5.66
N VAL A 187 0.45 -7.29 -5.43
CA VAL A 187 0.43 -8.42 -6.38
C VAL A 187 -1.00 -8.87 -6.68
N VAL A 188 -1.93 -8.73 -5.72
CA VAL A 188 -3.32 -9.18 -5.86
C VAL A 188 -4.06 -8.49 -7.02
N VAL A 189 -3.64 -7.27 -7.36
CA VAL A 189 -4.23 -6.47 -8.44
C VAL A 189 -3.67 -6.84 -9.82
N VAL A 190 -2.53 -7.53 -9.89
CA VAL A 190 -1.85 -7.83 -11.15
C VAL A 190 -2.66 -8.78 -12.06
N PRO A 191 -3.24 -9.89 -11.58
CA PRO A 191 -4.05 -10.77 -12.43
C PRO A 191 -5.24 -10.07 -13.12
N PRO A 192 -6.13 -9.33 -12.43
CA PRO A 192 -7.21 -8.63 -13.11
C PRO A 192 -6.70 -7.56 -14.08
N VAL A 193 -5.61 -6.85 -13.76
CA VAL A 193 -4.98 -5.89 -14.69
C VAL A 193 -4.46 -6.59 -15.95
N LEU A 194 -3.77 -7.74 -15.83
CA LEU A 194 -3.26 -8.47 -16.99
C LEU A 194 -4.39 -9.05 -17.84
N VAL A 195 -5.46 -9.55 -17.22
CA VAL A 195 -6.67 -9.99 -17.94
C VAL A 195 -7.33 -8.81 -18.65
N TYR A 196 -7.42 -7.65 -18.00
CA TYR A 196 -7.92 -6.43 -18.61
C TYR A 196 -7.09 -6.04 -19.85
N VAL A 197 -5.76 -6.03 -19.73
CA VAL A 197 -4.86 -5.72 -20.85
C VAL A 197 -5.00 -6.76 -21.97
N TRP A 198 -5.06 -8.05 -21.63
CA TRP A 198 -5.22 -9.12 -22.60
C TRP A 198 -6.52 -8.95 -23.40
N ARG A 199 -7.63 -8.73 -22.72
CA ARG A 199 -8.95 -8.65 -23.35
C ARG A 199 -9.14 -7.38 -24.19
N ARG A 200 -8.45 -6.30 -23.86
CA ARG A 200 -8.62 -5.00 -24.54
C ARG A 200 -7.54 -4.71 -25.59
N TYR A 201 -6.33 -5.26 -25.43
CA TYR A 201 -5.18 -4.98 -26.30
C TYR A 201 -4.47 -6.24 -26.83
N GLY A 202 -4.96 -7.44 -26.49
CA GLY A 202 -4.46 -8.71 -26.99
C GLY A 202 -3.36 -9.37 -26.14
N ARG A 203 -3.11 -10.65 -26.43
CA ARG A 203 -2.23 -11.53 -25.62
C ARG A 203 -0.79 -11.05 -25.59
N ARG A 204 -0.26 -10.61 -26.74
CA ARG A 204 1.13 -10.12 -26.85
C ARG A 204 1.39 -8.98 -25.89
N GLU A 205 0.45 -8.04 -25.81
CA GLU A 205 0.63 -6.85 -24.99
C GLU A 205 0.51 -7.18 -23.48
N ALA A 206 -0.37 -8.10 -23.11
CA ALA A 206 -0.44 -8.61 -21.74
C ALA A 206 0.87 -9.30 -21.33
N LEU A 207 1.49 -10.09 -22.22
CA LEU A 207 2.79 -10.72 -21.97
C LEU A 207 3.91 -9.68 -21.79
N VAL A 208 3.93 -8.62 -22.61
CA VAL A 208 4.88 -7.51 -22.43
C VAL A 208 4.70 -6.84 -21.07
N CYS A 209 3.46 -6.60 -20.66
CA CYS A 209 3.18 -5.98 -19.36
C CYS A 209 3.55 -6.89 -18.18
N ALA A 210 3.28 -8.19 -18.30
CA ALA A 210 3.72 -9.18 -17.32
C ALA A 210 5.25 -9.24 -17.23
N ALA A 211 5.95 -9.19 -18.37
CA ALA A 211 7.41 -9.17 -18.42
C ALA A 211 7.99 -7.88 -17.80
N ILE A 212 7.35 -6.72 -17.99
CA ILE A 212 7.78 -5.47 -17.36
C ILE A 212 7.60 -5.54 -15.83
N PHE A 213 6.43 -6.01 -15.37
CA PHE A 213 6.19 -6.22 -13.94
C PHE A 213 7.25 -7.14 -13.32
N ALA A 214 7.46 -8.32 -13.93
CA ALA A 214 8.45 -9.30 -13.48
C ALA A 214 9.89 -8.79 -13.60
N GLY A 215 10.17 -7.94 -14.59
CA GLY A 215 11.46 -7.29 -14.78
C GLY A 215 11.79 -6.30 -13.66
N VAL A 216 10.83 -5.45 -13.26
CA VAL A 216 11.01 -4.49 -12.14
C VAL A 216 11.20 -5.23 -10.81
N VAL A 217 10.23 -6.11 -10.47
CA VAL A 217 10.45 -7.45 -9.93
C VAL A 217 11.90 -7.85 -9.63
N ALA A 218 12.46 -8.52 -10.63
CA ALA A 218 13.77 -9.10 -10.63
C ALA A 218 14.86 -8.05 -10.44
N ILE A 219 14.83 -6.90 -11.10
CA ILE A 219 15.88 -5.88 -11.00
C ILE A 219 16.08 -5.41 -9.54
N ILE A 220 14.99 -5.26 -8.79
CA ILE A 220 15.04 -4.83 -7.38
C ILE A 220 15.59 -5.94 -6.48
N PHE A 221 15.15 -7.19 -6.68
CA PHE A 221 15.57 -8.31 -5.85
C PHE A 221 16.95 -8.87 -6.20
N LEU A 222 17.36 -8.81 -7.46
CA LEU A 222 18.52 -9.50 -8.00
C LEU A 222 19.84 -9.17 -7.26
N PRO A 223 20.15 -7.90 -6.91
CA PRO A 223 21.35 -7.60 -6.13
C PRO A 223 21.38 -8.34 -4.79
N PHE A 224 20.26 -8.34 -4.07
CA PHE A 224 20.16 -8.95 -2.74
C PHE A 224 20.12 -10.47 -2.81
N VAL A 225 19.43 -11.05 -3.80
CA VAL A 225 19.44 -12.51 -4.03
C VAL A 225 20.85 -12.98 -4.40
N ARG A 226 21.63 -12.20 -5.14
CA ARG A 226 23.03 -12.54 -5.45
C ARG A 226 23.96 -12.45 -4.23
N LEU A 227 23.73 -11.48 -3.34
CA LEU A 227 24.56 -11.27 -2.15
C LEU A 227 24.19 -12.20 -0.99
N SER A 228 22.90 -12.40 -0.73
CA SER A 228 22.37 -13.22 0.35
C SER A 228 21.06 -13.92 -0.06
N PRO A 229 21.14 -15.01 -0.86
CA PRO A 229 19.94 -15.79 -1.23
C PRO A 229 19.19 -16.30 0.01
N GLY A 230 19.96 -16.77 1.01
CA GLY A 230 19.43 -17.24 2.29
C GLY A 230 18.69 -16.13 3.04
N GLY A 231 19.26 -14.93 3.17
CA GLY A 231 18.62 -13.82 3.88
C GLY A 231 17.33 -13.33 3.23
N VAL A 232 17.28 -13.30 1.89
CA VAL A 232 16.05 -12.98 1.15
C VAL A 232 15.00 -14.07 1.37
N TRP A 233 15.37 -15.35 1.26
CA TRP A 233 14.45 -16.46 1.54
C TRP A 233 13.91 -16.42 2.96
N ASP A 234 14.79 -16.18 3.94
CA ASP A 234 14.44 -16.09 5.36
C ASP A 234 13.44 -14.97 5.66
N SER A 235 13.50 -13.86 4.89
CA SER A 235 12.54 -12.77 4.99
C SER A 235 11.15 -13.16 4.48
N LEU A 236 11.08 -13.94 3.39
CA LEU A 236 9.84 -14.39 2.78
C LEU A 236 9.19 -15.51 3.60
N HIS A 237 9.99 -16.49 4.03
CA HIS A 237 9.51 -17.64 4.79
C HIS A 237 8.90 -17.20 6.13
N ARG A 238 9.56 -16.28 6.84
CA ARG A 238 9.04 -15.71 8.08
C ARG A 238 7.74 -14.93 7.94
N GLN A 239 7.42 -14.40 6.76
CA GLN A 239 6.11 -13.78 6.53
C GLN A 239 5.02 -14.85 6.33
N ALA A 240 5.37 -16.01 5.77
CA ALA A 240 4.45 -17.13 5.59
C ALA A 240 4.14 -17.86 6.91
N ASP A 241 5.12 -17.94 7.82
CA ASP A 241 4.98 -18.62 9.11
C ASP A 241 4.40 -17.73 10.22
N ARG A 242 3.88 -16.54 9.87
CA ARG A 242 3.34 -15.60 10.87
C ARG A 242 2.09 -16.19 11.55
N PRO A 243 2.05 -16.20 12.90
CA PRO A 243 0.85 -16.58 13.64
C PRO A 243 -0.28 -15.55 13.49
N LEU A 244 -1.46 -15.84 14.04
CA LEU A 244 -2.64 -14.98 13.94
C LEU A 244 -2.39 -13.59 14.57
N GLN A 245 -2.18 -12.57 13.75
CA GLN A 245 -1.94 -11.20 14.22
C GLN A 245 -3.17 -10.63 14.93
N ILE A 246 -2.97 -9.84 16.00
CA ILE A 246 -4.06 -9.31 16.82
C ILE A 246 -5.06 -8.45 16.02
N GLU A 247 -4.60 -7.80 14.95
CA GLU A 247 -5.37 -6.94 14.07
C GLU A 247 -6.13 -7.71 12.97
N SER A 248 -5.99 -9.03 12.92
CA SER A 248 -6.71 -9.86 11.95
C SER A 248 -8.19 -10.04 12.32
N LEU A 249 -9.01 -10.34 11.32
CA LEU A 249 -10.43 -10.64 11.52
C LEU A 249 -10.62 -11.86 12.44
N GLY A 250 -9.85 -12.93 12.23
CA GLY A 250 -9.85 -14.13 13.06
C GLY A 250 -9.50 -13.83 14.51
N SER A 251 -8.49 -12.98 14.74
CA SER A 251 -8.14 -12.50 16.08
C SER A 251 -9.28 -11.70 16.73
N SER A 252 -10.01 -10.89 15.95
CA SER A 252 -11.13 -10.10 16.47
C SER A 252 -12.23 -11.00 17.08
N PHE A 253 -12.52 -12.15 16.47
CA PHE A 253 -13.43 -13.15 17.06
C PHE A 253 -12.90 -13.72 18.37
N LEU A 254 -11.61 -14.03 18.44
CA LEU A 254 -10.97 -14.52 19.67
C LEU A 254 -10.93 -13.46 20.77
N LEU A 255 -10.74 -12.18 20.42
CA LEU A 255 -10.80 -11.07 21.37
C LEU A 255 -12.22 -10.91 21.92
N VAL A 256 -13.25 -11.03 21.09
CA VAL A 256 -14.65 -11.03 21.57
C VAL A 256 -14.91 -12.23 22.47
N ALA A 257 -14.47 -13.44 22.09
CA ALA A 257 -14.59 -14.63 22.93
C ALA A 257 -13.89 -14.45 24.29
N HIS A 258 -12.75 -13.74 24.31
CA HIS A 258 -12.05 -13.40 25.53
C HIS A 258 -12.81 -12.43 26.42
N GLN A 259 -13.40 -11.37 25.84
CA GLN A 259 -14.24 -10.43 26.59
C GLN A 259 -15.49 -11.10 27.19
N LEU A 260 -15.98 -12.15 26.55
CA LEU A 260 -17.11 -12.95 27.03
C LEU A 260 -16.72 -14.06 28.02
N GLY A 261 -15.43 -14.22 28.34
CA GLY A 261 -14.93 -15.23 29.27
C GLY A 261 -14.82 -16.65 28.69
N PHE A 262 -15.02 -16.83 27.37
CA PHE A 262 -14.93 -18.13 26.70
C PHE A 262 -13.51 -18.48 26.23
N TRP A 263 -12.58 -17.52 26.27
CA TRP A 263 -11.21 -17.68 25.80
C TRP A 263 -10.23 -16.85 26.64
N THR A 264 -8.96 -17.26 26.70
CA THR A 264 -7.89 -16.46 27.29
C THR A 264 -6.84 -16.17 26.23
N VAL A 265 -6.68 -14.89 25.87
CA VAL A 265 -5.71 -14.48 24.86
C VAL A 265 -4.29 -14.69 25.38
N GLN A 266 -3.51 -15.46 24.63
CA GLN A 266 -2.07 -15.58 24.84
C GLN A 266 -1.35 -14.69 23.82
N LEU A 267 -0.83 -13.56 24.27
CA LEU A 267 -0.07 -12.66 23.41
C LEU A 267 1.35 -13.17 23.21
N ASN A 268 1.76 -13.28 21.96
CA ASN A 268 3.12 -13.61 21.54
C ASN A 268 3.69 -12.47 20.67
N LEU A 269 4.73 -11.82 21.19
CA LEU A 269 5.52 -10.83 20.47
C LEU A 269 6.55 -11.57 19.61
N SER A 270 6.21 -11.79 18.34
CA SER A 270 7.08 -12.47 17.37
C SER A 270 6.94 -11.80 16.01
N HIS A 271 7.94 -11.94 15.13
CA HIS A 271 7.90 -11.37 13.77
C HIS A 271 7.63 -9.85 13.73
N GLY A 272 8.07 -9.12 14.76
CA GLY A 272 7.80 -7.68 14.88
C GLY A 272 6.33 -7.31 15.03
N SER A 273 5.44 -8.27 15.35
CA SER A 273 4.01 -8.07 15.53
C SER A 273 3.49 -8.67 16.84
N GLN A 274 2.29 -8.24 17.24
CA GLN A 274 1.52 -8.83 18.33
C GLN A 274 0.63 -9.93 17.76
N ASN A 275 0.86 -11.18 18.16
CA ASN A 275 0.13 -12.33 17.64
C ASN A 275 -0.56 -13.10 18.78
N GLN A 276 -1.59 -13.86 18.45
CA GLN A 276 -2.22 -14.79 19.36
C GLN A 276 -1.61 -16.19 19.21
N GLY A 277 -1.22 -16.80 20.33
CA GLY A 277 -0.72 -18.17 20.36
C GLY A 277 -1.80 -19.19 20.75
N GLY A 278 -1.53 -20.46 20.44
CA GLY A 278 -2.36 -21.61 20.83
C GLY A 278 -3.04 -22.28 19.62
N SER A 279 -3.36 -23.56 19.77
CA SER A 279 -3.85 -24.42 18.67
C SER A 279 -5.10 -23.89 17.98
N LEU A 280 -6.00 -23.22 18.73
CA LEU A 280 -7.19 -22.58 18.16
C LEU A 280 -6.84 -21.36 17.30
N ALA A 281 -5.91 -20.53 17.76
CA ALA A 281 -5.42 -19.37 17.01
C ALA A 281 -4.70 -19.82 15.73
N ASP A 282 -3.91 -20.89 15.81
CA ASP A 282 -3.23 -21.48 14.65
C ASP A 282 -4.22 -22.06 13.64
N THR A 283 -5.26 -22.75 14.12
CA THR A 283 -6.33 -23.29 13.26
C THR A 283 -7.12 -22.17 12.59
N LEU A 284 -7.46 -21.11 13.33
CA LEU A 284 -8.14 -19.93 12.76
C LEU A 284 -7.25 -19.18 11.77
N ALA A 285 -5.94 -19.07 12.01
CA ALA A 285 -5.01 -18.50 11.05
C ALA A 285 -4.99 -19.29 9.74
N ALA A 286 -4.93 -20.63 9.82
CA ALA A 286 -4.96 -21.49 8.65
C ALA A 286 -6.27 -21.35 7.87
N ILE A 287 -7.43 -21.42 8.56
CA ILE A 287 -8.75 -21.25 7.93
C ILE A 287 -8.86 -19.88 7.28
N GLN A 288 -8.50 -18.80 7.98
CA GLN A 288 -8.55 -17.45 7.46
C GLN A 288 -7.69 -17.30 6.20
N SER A 289 -6.48 -17.88 6.21
CA SER A 289 -5.55 -17.83 5.07
C SER A 289 -6.13 -18.54 3.84
N VAL A 290 -6.73 -19.72 4.04
CA VAL A 290 -7.40 -20.46 2.96
C VAL A 290 -8.60 -19.69 2.43
N VAL A 291 -9.47 -19.18 3.31
CA VAL A 291 -10.65 -18.39 2.90
C VAL A 291 -10.24 -17.14 2.14
N GLN A 292 -9.23 -16.41 2.62
CA GLN A 292 -8.71 -15.22 1.94
C GLN A 292 -8.17 -15.56 0.54
N ALA A 293 -7.41 -16.64 0.40
CA ALA A 293 -6.93 -17.09 -0.90
C ALA A 293 -8.07 -17.47 -1.85
N LEU A 294 -9.08 -18.20 -1.36
CA LEU A 294 -10.26 -18.57 -2.14
C LEU A 294 -11.07 -17.35 -2.59
N VAL A 295 -11.26 -16.36 -1.72
CA VAL A 295 -11.95 -15.10 -2.05
C VAL A 295 -11.20 -14.35 -3.14
N VAL A 296 -9.87 -14.19 -3.00
CA VAL A 296 -9.04 -13.53 -4.02
C VAL A 296 -9.13 -14.25 -5.37
N ILE A 297 -9.03 -15.59 -5.37
CA ILE A 297 -9.17 -16.39 -6.60
C ILE A 297 -10.57 -16.23 -7.20
N ALA A 298 -11.62 -16.28 -6.38
CA ALA A 298 -13.00 -16.10 -6.83
C ALA A 298 -13.20 -14.73 -7.48
N LEU A 299 -12.60 -13.67 -6.91
CA LEU A 299 -12.62 -12.32 -7.48
C LEU A 299 -11.87 -12.27 -8.82
N TRP A 300 -10.70 -12.90 -8.93
CA TRP A 300 -9.98 -12.98 -10.21
C TRP A 300 -10.80 -13.70 -11.28
N VAL A 301 -11.40 -14.85 -10.95
CA VAL A 301 -12.25 -15.63 -11.86
C VAL A 301 -13.49 -14.84 -12.27
N ALA A 302 -14.16 -14.20 -11.32
CA ALA A 302 -15.36 -13.39 -11.58
C ALA A 302 -15.04 -12.15 -12.43
N PHE A 303 -13.88 -11.50 -12.21
CA PHE A 303 -13.42 -10.44 -13.11
C PHE A 303 -13.21 -10.98 -14.53
N ALA A 304 -12.43 -12.07 -14.66
CA ALA A 304 -12.04 -12.64 -15.94
C ALA A 304 -13.22 -13.14 -16.78
N ARG A 305 -14.28 -13.65 -16.15
CA ARG A 305 -15.50 -14.12 -16.83
C ARG A 305 -16.41 -12.99 -17.33
N GLY A 306 -16.38 -11.81 -16.71
CA GLY A 306 -17.22 -10.67 -17.12
C GLY A 306 -16.53 -9.70 -18.10
N PRO A 307 -17.16 -8.59 -18.50
CA PRO A 307 -16.59 -7.64 -19.46
C PRO A 307 -15.37 -6.89 -18.91
N ALA A 308 -14.34 -6.67 -19.73
CA ALA A 308 -13.10 -5.99 -19.32
C ALA A 308 -13.25 -4.46 -19.32
N THR A 309 -14.14 -3.92 -18.49
CA THR A 309 -14.35 -2.46 -18.38
C THR A 309 -13.43 -1.84 -17.31
N PRO A 310 -13.02 -0.57 -17.48
CA PRO A 310 -12.25 0.17 -16.47
C PRO A 310 -12.91 0.19 -15.08
N GLU A 311 -14.23 0.34 -15.01
CA GLU A 311 -14.99 0.39 -13.76
C GLU A 311 -14.95 -0.94 -13.00
N ARG A 312 -15.07 -2.06 -13.74
CA ARG A 312 -14.93 -3.39 -13.14
C ARG A 312 -13.50 -3.61 -12.68
N LEU A 313 -12.50 -3.14 -13.43
CA LEU A 313 -11.11 -3.29 -13.02
C LEU A 313 -10.87 -2.65 -11.65
N VAL A 314 -11.30 -1.40 -11.45
CA VAL A 314 -11.14 -0.71 -10.16
C VAL A 314 -11.93 -1.41 -9.06
N ARG A 315 -13.17 -1.84 -9.32
CA ARG A 315 -13.98 -2.55 -8.33
C ARG A 315 -13.34 -3.85 -7.84
N TYR A 316 -12.79 -4.65 -8.75
CA TYR A 316 -12.14 -5.92 -8.41
C TYR A 316 -10.71 -5.74 -7.85
N SER A 317 -10.13 -4.56 -8.03
CA SER A 317 -8.82 -4.20 -7.44
C SER A 317 -8.94 -3.64 -6.02
N ALA A 318 -10.14 -3.28 -5.58
CA ALA A 318 -10.42 -2.72 -4.25
C ALA A 318 -10.82 -3.78 -3.21
N ALA A 319 -10.67 -5.07 -3.55
CA ALA A 319 -11.13 -6.20 -2.77
C ALA A 319 -9.99 -6.89 -2.01
#